data_AF-A0AAQ1TX91-F1
#
_entry.id   AF-A0AAQ1TX91-F1
#
_cell.length_a   1.000
_cell.length_b   1.000
_cell.length_c   1.000
_cell.angle_alpha   90.00
_cell.angle_beta   90.00
_cell.angle_gamma   90.00
#
_symmetry.space_group_name_H-M   'P 1'
#
loop_
_entity.id
_entity.type
_entity.pdbx_description
1 polymer ?
#
loop_
_entity_poly.entity_id
_entity_poly.type
_entity_poly.pdbx_seq_one_letter_code
_entity_poly.pdbx_strand_id
1 'polypeptide(L)'
;MTKTLADMTPEQRANCVGMWCEVAGQLEILAEPDGMVDYHDTAILHSVKRNGGEYVLAKNVTPRFDLPRAWNPDGTPSAGDWEQA
;
A
#
# COMPACT_ATOMS: atom_id res chain seq x y z
N MET A 1 7.12 14.84 11.12
CA MET A 1 7.27 13.37 11.21
C MET A 1 6.27 12.77 10.25
N THR A 2 6.70 11.84 9.40
CA THR A 2 5.81 11.18 8.44
C THR A 2 5.18 9.97 9.12
N LYS A 3 3.84 9.85 9.05
CA LYS A 3 3.09 8.79 9.75
C LYS A 3 3.19 7.49 8.94
N THR A 4 3.73 6.43 9.55
CA THR A 4 3.85 5.11 8.94
C THR A 4 2.60 4.28 9.19
N LEU A 5 2.44 3.11 8.55
CA LEU A 5 1.36 2.19 8.88
C LEU A 5 1.46 1.71 10.34
N ALA A 6 2.68 1.56 10.89
CA ALA A 6 2.87 1.20 12.30
C ALA A 6 2.22 2.18 13.29
N ASP A 7 2.05 3.45 12.90
CA ASP A 7 1.47 4.51 13.73
C ASP A 7 -0.07 4.60 13.58
N MET A 8 -0.68 3.72 12.80
CA MET A 8 -2.10 3.72 12.45
C MET A 8 -2.88 2.62 13.17
N THR A 9 -4.14 2.89 13.47
CA THR A 9 -5.08 1.83 13.90
C THR A 9 -5.41 0.90 12.72
N PRO A 10 -5.90 -0.33 12.97
CA PRO A 10 -6.31 -1.24 11.89
C PRO A 10 -7.29 -0.59 10.90
N GLU A 11 -8.26 0.20 11.38
CA GLU A 11 -9.22 0.89 10.51
C GLU A 11 -8.55 1.95 9.64
N GLN A 12 -7.57 2.67 10.17
CA GLN A 12 -6.80 3.65 9.40
C GLN A 12 -5.94 2.97 8.33
N ARG A 13 -5.35 1.82 8.64
CA ARG A 13 -4.58 1.03 7.67
C ARG A 13 -5.46 0.42 6.59
N ALA A 14 -6.62 -0.12 6.95
CA ALA A 14 -7.61 -0.63 6.00
C ALA A 14 -8.04 0.45 4.98
N ASN A 15 -8.19 1.70 5.44
CA ASN A 15 -8.48 2.82 4.55
C ASN A 15 -7.32 3.19 3.61
N CYS A 16 -6.10 2.71 3.86
CA CYS A 16 -4.94 2.94 3.00
C CYS A 16 -4.82 1.94 1.84
N VAL A 17 -5.63 0.88 1.78
CA VAL A 17 -5.57 -0.10 0.68
C VAL A 17 -5.78 0.59 -0.67
N GLY A 18 -4.95 0.23 -1.65
CA GLY A 18 -4.91 0.82 -2.98
C GLY A 18 -4.25 2.20 -3.04
N MET A 19 -3.74 2.76 -1.93
CA MET A 19 -2.95 3.98 -1.96
C MET A 19 -1.53 3.74 -2.43
N TRP A 20 -0.90 4.79 -2.95
CA TRP A 20 0.55 4.84 -3.06
C TRP A 20 1.19 4.92 -1.67
N CYS A 21 2.23 4.12 -1.48
CA CYS A 21 3.07 4.13 -0.30
C CYS A 21 4.53 4.33 -0.71
N GLU A 22 5.25 5.10 0.09
CA GLU A 22 6.69 5.24 -0.02
C GLU A 22 7.38 4.19 0.86
N VAL A 23 8.27 3.41 0.25
CA VAL A 23 9.13 2.42 0.92
C VAL A 23 10.53 2.50 0.34
N ALA A 24 11.53 2.75 1.18
CA ALA A 24 12.94 2.85 0.78
C ALA A 24 13.19 3.79 -0.43
N GLY A 25 12.40 4.89 -0.54
CA GLY A 25 12.50 5.86 -1.63
C GLY A 25 11.80 5.44 -2.94
N GLN A 26 11.03 4.36 -2.91
CA GLN A 26 10.23 3.88 -4.05
C GLN A 26 8.74 4.03 -3.76
N LEU A 27 7.95 4.23 -4.82
CA LEU A 27 6.48 4.21 -4.75
C LEU A 27 5.95 2.81 -5.09
N GLU A 28 5.13 2.27 -4.19
CA GLU A 28 4.49 0.97 -4.31
C GLU A 28 3.02 1.08 -3.89
N ILE A 29 2.19 0.12 -4.28
CA ILE A 29 0.74 0.13 -4.02
C ILE A 29 0.44 -0.77 -2.82
N LEU A 30 -0.25 -0.24 -1.80
CA LEU A 30 -0.69 -1.06 -0.67
C LEU A 30 -1.77 -2.05 -1.10
N ALA A 31 -1.47 -3.34 -1.08
CA ALA A 31 -2.42 -4.40 -1.43
C ALA A 31 -3.10 -4.97 -0.19
N GLU A 32 -2.32 -5.37 0.82
CA GLU A 32 -2.84 -5.84 2.10
C GLU A 32 -2.24 -5.00 3.23
N PRO A 33 -3.08 -4.36 4.06
CA PRO A 33 -2.63 -3.37 5.04
C PRO A 33 -2.13 -3.99 6.34
N ASP A 34 -2.51 -5.24 6.60
CA ASP A 34 -2.26 -5.97 7.83
C ASP A 34 -1.89 -7.42 7.53
N GLY A 35 -0.72 -7.84 8.02
CA GLY A 35 -0.23 -9.20 7.95
C GLY A 35 0.77 -9.45 9.08
N MET A 36 0.88 -10.70 9.52
CA MET A 36 1.84 -11.08 10.56
C MET A 36 2.73 -12.21 10.07
N VAL A 37 4.01 -11.90 9.85
CA VAL A 37 5.03 -12.87 9.42
C VAL A 37 6.11 -12.92 10.49
N ASP A 38 6.42 -14.11 11.00
CA ASP A 38 7.45 -14.34 12.03
C ASP A 38 7.38 -13.36 13.22
N TYR A 39 6.16 -13.14 13.74
CA TYR A 39 5.86 -12.22 14.85
C TYR A 39 6.07 -10.72 14.54
N HIS A 40 6.27 -10.36 13.28
CA HIS A 40 6.36 -8.97 12.85
C HIS A 40 5.08 -8.48 12.18
N ASP A 41 4.73 -7.23 12.48
CA ASP A 41 3.66 -6.48 11.84
C ASP A 41 4.09 -6.01 10.44
N THR A 42 3.40 -6.51 9.43
CA THR A 42 3.75 -6.39 8.01
C THR A 42 2.56 -5.95 7.17
N ALA A 43 2.85 -5.47 5.97
CA ALA A 43 1.91 -5.18 4.91
C ALA A 43 2.40 -5.83 3.61
N ILE A 44 1.50 -6.09 2.66
CA ILE A 44 1.85 -6.53 1.32
C ILE A 44 1.77 -5.35 0.36
N LEU A 45 2.86 -5.08 -0.35
CA LEU A 45 2.95 -4.02 -1.35
C LEU A 45 3.16 -4.60 -2.74
N HIS A 46 2.48 -4.03 -3.72
CA HIS A 46 2.67 -4.35 -5.13
C HIS A 46 3.59 -3.33 -5.78
N SER A 47 4.69 -3.82 -6.34
CA SER A 47 5.62 -2.98 -7.10
C SER A 47 5.15 -2.87 -8.55
N VAL A 48 5.18 -1.66 -9.10
CA VAL A 48 4.94 -1.46 -10.55
C VAL A 48 6.06 -2.08 -11.41
N LYS A 49 7.22 -2.39 -10.79
CA LYS A 49 8.42 -2.90 -11.48
C LYS A 49 8.61 -4.42 -11.38
N ARG A 50 7.87 -5.09 -10.50
CA ARG A 50 8.02 -6.54 -10.25
C ARG A 50 6.65 -7.21 -10.26
N ASN A 51 6.57 -8.40 -10.84
CA ASN A 51 5.36 -9.19 -10.75
C ASN A 51 5.24 -9.77 -9.33
N GLY A 52 4.19 -9.39 -8.62
CA GLY A 52 3.83 -9.95 -7.31
C GLY A 52 3.87 -8.95 -6.16
N GLY A 53 3.37 -9.39 -5.01
CA GLY A 53 3.42 -8.65 -3.76
C GLY A 53 4.62 -9.01 -2.90
N GLU A 54 5.19 -8.02 -2.20
CA GLU A 54 6.28 -8.19 -1.26
C GLU A 54 5.82 -7.84 0.16
N TYR A 55 6.23 -8.66 1.13
CA TYR A 55 6.01 -8.38 2.55
C TYR A 55 6.99 -7.31 3.02
N VAL A 56 6.47 -6.24 3.62
CA VAL A 56 7.26 -5.14 4.17
C VAL A 56 6.78 -4.85 5.59
N LEU A 57 7.71 -4.57 6.49
CA LEU A 57 7.37 -4.17 7.86
C LEU A 57 6.53 -2.89 7.84
N ALA A 58 5.40 -2.86 8.55
CA ALA A 58 4.46 -1.73 8.55
C ALA A 58 5.14 -0.38 8.93
N LYS A 59 6.16 -0.42 9.79
CA LYS A 59 6.96 0.75 10.19
C LYS A 59 7.81 1.38 9.08
N ASN A 60 8.01 0.66 7.98
CA ASN A 60 8.77 1.14 6.82
C ASN A 60 7.85 1.67 5.70
N VAL A 61 6.53 1.60 5.89
CA VAL A 61 5.54 1.92 4.88
C VAL A 61 4.87 3.24 5.21
N THR A 62 5.00 4.21 4.31
CA THR A 62 4.43 5.56 4.50
C THR A 62 3.39 5.85 3.41
N PRO A 63 2.09 5.87 3.72
CA PRO A 63 1.06 6.23 2.73
C PRO A 63 1.19 7.68 2.24
N ARG A 64 1.06 7.88 0.93
CA ARG A 64 1.13 9.17 0.24
C ARG A 64 -0.26 9.75 0.02
N PHE A 65 -0.81 10.34 1.08
CA PHE A 65 -2.13 11.00 1.08
C PHE A 65 -2.22 12.21 0.15
N ASP A 66 -1.07 12.72 -0.31
CA ASP A 66 -0.95 13.80 -1.27
C ASP A 66 -1.16 13.36 -2.73
N LEU A 67 -1.17 12.04 -3.00
CA LEU A 67 -1.39 11.46 -4.32
C LEU A 67 -2.81 10.89 -4.46
N PRO A 68 -3.38 10.86 -5.68
CA PRO A 68 -4.60 10.11 -5.93
C PRO A 68 -4.37 8.62 -5.63
N ARG A 69 -5.44 7.87 -5.34
CA ARG A 69 -5.35 6.42 -5.16
C ARG A 69 -4.82 5.75 -6.43
N ALA A 70 -4.00 4.73 -6.24
CA ALA A 70 -3.53 3.88 -7.34
C ALA A 70 -4.63 2.89 -7.75
N TRP A 71 -5.21 2.22 -6.75
CA TRP A 71 -6.29 1.24 -6.85
C TRP A 71 -7.46 1.61 -5.95
N ASN A 72 -8.63 1.07 -6.26
CA ASN A 72 -9.79 1.14 -5.39
C ASN A 72 -9.51 0.41 -4.05
N PRO A 73 -10.21 0.76 -2.96
CA PRO A 73 -10.05 0.09 -1.67
C PRO A 73 -10.34 -1.41 -1.69
N ASP A 74 -11.03 -1.91 -2.71
CA ASP A 74 -11.30 -3.34 -2.93
C ASP A 74 -10.14 -4.08 -3.64
N GLY A 75 -9.03 -3.38 -3.92
CA GLY A 75 -7.85 -3.93 -4.60
C GLY A 75 -7.97 -3.96 -6.13
N THR A 76 -9.05 -3.45 -6.71
CA THR A 76 -9.19 -3.34 -8.17
C THR A 76 -8.49 -2.10 -8.73
N PRO A 77 -7.93 -2.15 -9.96
CA PRO A 77 -7.39 -0.96 -10.61
C PRO A 77 -8.40 0.18 -10.67
N SER A 78 -7.95 1.43 -10.53
CA SER A 78 -8.80 2.57 -10.85
C SER A 78 -9.21 2.50 -12.33
N ALA A 79 -10.49 2.74 -12.63
CA ALA A 79 -10.96 2.83 -14.02
C ALA A 79 -10.11 3.87 -14.78
N GLY A 80 -9.59 3.48 -15.94
CA GLY A 80 -8.74 4.33 -16.76
C GLY A 80 -9.02 4.17 -18.25
N ASP A 81 -8.52 5.10 -19.04
CA ASP A 81 -8.81 5.21 -20.48
C ASP A 81 -8.33 4.00 -21.30
N TRP A 82 -7.51 3.12 -20.71
CA TRP A 82 -7.02 1.87 -21.29
C TRP A 82 -8.08 0.77 -21.44
N GLU A 83 -9.23 0.89 -20.77
CA GLU A 83 -10.36 -0.04 -20.91
C GLU A 83 -11.19 0.21 -22.18
N GLN A 84 -10.96 1.33 -22.89
CA GLN A 84 -11.66 1.68 -24.13
C GLN A 84 -10.87 1.36 -25.41
N ALA A 85 -9.79 0.56 -25.32
CA ALA A 85 -8.96 0.17 -26.47
C ALA A 85 -9.43 -1.10 -27.16
#